data_AF-A0A7Y4YFY8-F1
#
_entry.id   AF-A0A7Y4YFY8-F1
#
_cell.length_a   1.000
_cell.length_b   1.000
_cell.length_c   1.000
_cell.angle_alpha   90.00
_cell.angle_beta   90.00
_cell.angle_gamma   90.00
#
_symmetry.space_group_name_H-M   'P 1'
#
loop_
_entity.id
_entity.type
_entity.pdbx_description
1 polymer ?
#
loop_
_entity_poly.entity_id
_entity_poly.type
_entity_poly.pdbx_seq_one_letter_code
_entity_poly.pdbx_strand_id
1 'polypeptide(L)'
;MKTWQRSLMAAFALLALFGGVAYAQAPSASPVEFPYTGNRTAVWIVAQLHILFAGFILGAPIFVVISEWLGYRKQDPRYDRLAKEVTKVTVILYSMTALTGGLFIFVLLATYPQFTTWLINHFYLLFAVIYPLLFISETILLYMYFYTWDSWKGEKKARHIALGVLLNLIGTITLFVIDGPTSFMNTPVKAEGISPQEFLATASLWDKIFNYSWMPLNLHRLVGNVTFGGFVAGLIAAYMFMGAKKDEERAYYDWMGFVGNLIGVGALLFLPFMGYLLAYELCDYDASICPYMMADQLSMFFEMQGAMIGLIFLASNYYIWLSMKRIEGVEKVRMTILAPVVMVLLPLVMTKV
;
A
#
# COMPACT_ATOMS: atom_id res chain seq x y z
N MET A 1 23.34 -1.78 37.82
CA MET A 1 23.35 -1.31 36.41
C MET A 1 24.77 -0.92 36.04
N LYS A 2 25.30 -1.45 34.94
CA LYS A 2 26.66 -1.11 34.47
C LYS A 2 26.72 0.38 34.12
N THR A 3 27.89 1.02 34.30
CA THR A 3 28.11 2.46 34.06
C THR A 3 27.61 2.93 32.69
N TRP A 4 27.80 2.11 31.65
CA TRP A 4 27.31 2.38 30.30
C TRP A 4 25.77 2.45 30.18
N GLN A 5 25.02 1.67 30.98
CA GLN A 5 23.55 1.74 31.01
C GLN A 5 23.05 3.05 31.62
N ARG A 6 23.77 3.59 32.61
CA ARG A 6 23.46 4.90 33.21
C ARG A 6 23.77 6.04 32.26
N SER A 7 24.87 5.95 31.52
CA SER A 7 25.24 6.92 30.48
C SER A 7 24.25 6.93 29.31
N LEU A 8 23.77 5.76 28.88
CA LEU A 8 22.73 5.65 27.85
C LEU A 8 21.38 6.21 28.31
N MET A 9 20.94 5.87 29.51
CA MET A 9 19.70 6.44 30.05
C MET A 9 19.81 7.95 30.27
N ALA A 10 20.97 8.45 30.73
CA ALA A 10 21.22 9.87 30.85
C ALA A 10 21.20 10.56 29.49
N ALA A 11 21.81 9.97 28.45
CA ALA A 11 21.77 10.50 27.09
C ALA A 11 20.36 10.51 26.50
N PHE A 12 19.56 9.46 26.72
CA PHE A 12 18.15 9.42 26.32
C PHE A 12 17.30 10.43 27.09
N ALA A 13 17.53 10.59 28.40
CA ALA A 13 16.84 11.59 29.21
C ALA A 13 17.23 13.01 28.81
N LEU A 14 18.51 13.26 28.48
CA LEU A 14 19.00 14.52 27.92
C LEU A 14 18.38 14.80 26.55
N LEU A 15 18.32 13.82 25.65
CA LEU A 15 17.67 13.98 24.34
C LEU A 15 16.16 14.24 24.46
N ALA A 16 15.49 13.58 25.41
CA ALA A 16 14.06 13.81 25.67
C ALA A 16 13.80 15.18 26.31
N LEU A 17 14.62 15.59 27.27
CA LEU A 17 14.48 16.88 27.96
C LEU A 17 14.83 18.06 27.05
N PHE A 18 15.96 18.00 26.33
CA PHE A 18 16.37 19.10 25.46
C PHE A 18 15.62 19.11 24.12
N GLY A 19 15.23 17.94 23.60
CA GLY A 19 14.37 17.85 22.42
C GLY A 19 12.97 18.42 22.65
N GLY A 20 12.37 18.16 23.82
CA GLY A 20 11.07 18.71 24.19
C GLY A 20 11.08 20.23 24.44
N VAL A 21 12.12 20.74 25.09
CA VAL A 21 12.24 22.17 25.42
C VAL A 21 12.58 23.02 24.18
N ALA A 22 13.40 22.50 23.26
CA ALA A 22 13.68 23.16 21.98
C ALA A 22 12.44 23.23 21.06
N TYR A 23 11.57 22.22 21.10
CA TYR A 23 10.32 22.21 20.33
C TYR A 23 9.25 23.16 20.92
N ALA A 24 9.24 23.34 22.24
CA ALA A 24 8.30 24.21 22.95
C ALA A 24 8.60 25.72 22.83
N GLN A 25 9.82 26.09 22.45
CA GLN A 25 10.28 27.49 22.38
C GLN A 25 10.48 28.02 20.95
N ALA A 26 10.25 27.20 19.92
CA ALA A 26 10.32 27.68 18.55
C ALA A 26 9.15 28.65 18.26
N PRO A 27 9.39 29.87 17.76
CA PRO A 27 8.35 30.68 17.14
C PRO A 27 7.63 29.83 16.10
N SER A 28 6.33 30.07 15.85
CA SER A 28 5.62 29.40 14.76
C SER A 28 6.40 29.61 13.45
N ALA A 29 7.16 28.59 13.04
CA ALA A 29 8.05 28.71 11.89
C ALA A 29 7.18 29.08 10.68
N SER A 30 7.54 30.15 9.99
CA SER A 30 6.87 30.53 8.75
C SER A 30 6.95 29.34 7.78
N PRO A 31 5.83 28.97 7.13
CA PRO A 31 5.85 27.90 6.15
C PRO A 31 6.93 28.14 5.09
N VAL A 32 7.69 27.09 4.78
CA VAL A 32 8.62 27.08 3.65
C VAL A 32 7.78 27.02 2.37
N GLU A 33 8.09 27.87 1.40
CA GLU A 33 7.45 27.86 0.08
C GLU A 33 8.33 27.17 -0.96
N PHE A 34 7.74 26.24 -1.71
CA PHE A 34 8.39 25.61 -2.85
C PHE A 34 8.21 26.48 -4.12
N PRO A 35 9.29 27.06 -4.66
CA PRO A 35 9.20 28.14 -5.65
C PRO A 35 8.66 27.72 -7.03
N TYR A 36 8.79 26.44 -7.40
CA TYR A 36 8.44 25.97 -8.75
C TYR A 36 7.09 25.24 -8.81
N THR A 37 6.79 24.42 -7.82
CA THR A 37 5.64 23.51 -7.84
C THR A 37 4.54 23.92 -6.86
N GLY A 38 4.86 24.79 -5.89
CA GLY A 38 4.00 25.11 -4.76
C GLY A 38 3.94 23.98 -3.72
N ASN A 39 3.54 24.35 -2.50
CA ASN A 39 3.56 23.45 -1.34
C ASN A 39 2.67 22.21 -1.51
N ARG A 40 1.47 22.38 -2.07
CA ARG A 40 0.53 21.28 -2.31
C ARG A 40 1.12 20.21 -3.23
N THR A 41 1.72 20.62 -4.34
CA THR A 41 2.31 19.71 -5.32
C THR A 41 3.54 19.02 -4.77
N ALA A 42 4.41 19.75 -4.05
CA ALA A 42 5.59 19.16 -3.40
C ALA A 42 5.19 18.08 -2.38
N VAL A 43 4.19 18.37 -1.54
CA VAL A 43 3.64 17.39 -0.60
C VAL A 43 3.06 16.19 -1.33
N TRP A 44 2.27 16.41 -2.39
CA TRP A 44 1.68 15.33 -3.18
C TRP A 44 2.73 14.40 -3.79
N ILE A 45 3.80 14.93 -4.39
CA ILE A 45 4.88 14.12 -5.00
C ILE A 45 5.52 13.21 -3.95
N VAL A 46 5.88 13.76 -2.79
CA VAL A 46 6.58 13.01 -1.74
C VAL A 46 5.65 12.00 -1.07
N ALA A 47 4.39 12.39 -0.81
CA ALA A 47 3.38 11.49 -0.28
C ALA A 47 3.09 10.34 -1.24
N GLN A 48 2.95 10.62 -2.54
CA GLN A 48 2.70 9.60 -3.56
C GLN A 48 3.87 8.62 -3.66
N LEU A 49 5.11 9.10 -3.65
CA LEU A 49 6.30 8.25 -3.64
C LEU A 49 6.31 7.32 -2.41
N HIS A 50 6.03 7.87 -1.23
CA HIS A 50 5.94 7.08 0.00
C HIS A 50 4.85 6.00 -0.08
N ILE A 51 3.64 6.37 -0.55
CA ILE A 51 2.51 5.45 -0.67
C ILE A 51 2.77 4.35 -1.69
N LEU A 52 3.50 4.60 -2.78
CA LEU A 52 3.88 3.55 -3.73
C LEU A 52 4.77 2.49 -3.07
N PHE A 53 5.76 2.89 -2.27
CA PHE A 53 6.57 1.93 -1.52
C PHE A 53 5.76 1.23 -0.43
N ALA A 54 4.95 1.98 0.34
CA ALA A 54 4.07 1.44 1.37
C ALA A 54 3.09 0.40 0.81
N GLY A 55 2.48 0.68 -0.35
CA GLY A 55 1.55 -0.21 -1.01
C GLY A 55 2.21 -1.52 -1.43
N PHE A 56 3.45 -1.47 -1.93
CA PHE A 56 4.20 -2.68 -2.25
C PHE A 56 4.54 -3.49 -1.00
N ILE A 57 5.07 -2.86 0.07
CA ILE A 57 5.48 -3.59 1.28
C ILE A 57 4.30 -4.13 2.09
N LEU A 58 3.09 -3.60 1.91
CA LEU A 58 1.87 -4.16 2.51
C LEU A 58 1.23 -5.23 1.63
N GLY A 59 1.26 -5.08 0.31
CA GLY A 59 0.68 -6.04 -0.63
C GLY A 59 1.54 -7.28 -0.85
N ALA A 60 2.86 -7.11 -0.94
CA ALA A 60 3.77 -8.20 -1.30
C ALA A 60 3.86 -9.33 -0.27
N PRO A 61 3.97 -9.04 1.05
CA PRO A 61 4.02 -10.08 2.07
C PRO A 61 2.82 -11.05 2.05
N ILE A 62 1.64 -10.59 1.62
CA ILE A 62 0.43 -11.41 1.60
C ILE A 62 0.63 -12.59 0.64
N PHE A 63 0.99 -12.31 -0.62
CA PHE A 63 1.20 -13.39 -1.59
C PHE A 63 2.53 -14.11 -1.39
N VAL A 64 3.53 -13.48 -0.76
CA VAL A 64 4.78 -14.15 -0.35
C VAL A 64 4.49 -15.29 0.62
N VAL A 65 3.69 -15.05 1.66
CA VAL A 65 3.33 -16.09 2.65
C VAL A 65 2.46 -17.17 2.03
N ILE A 66 1.53 -16.79 1.15
CA ILE A 66 0.73 -17.77 0.37
C ILE A 66 1.66 -18.62 -0.51
N SER A 67 2.62 -18.01 -1.19
CA SER A 67 3.59 -18.72 -2.04
C SER A 67 4.47 -19.63 -1.20
N GLU A 68 4.96 -19.18 -0.05
CA GLU A 68 5.73 -20.02 0.87
C GLU A 68 4.92 -21.24 1.32
N TRP A 69 3.66 -21.03 1.72
CA TRP A 69 2.76 -22.11 2.11
C TRP A 69 2.48 -23.08 0.97
N LEU A 70 2.27 -22.59 -0.25
CA LEU A 70 2.10 -23.42 -1.45
C LEU A 70 3.36 -24.23 -1.76
N GLY A 71 4.54 -23.61 -1.66
CA GLY A 71 5.83 -24.30 -1.83
C GLY A 71 6.02 -25.41 -0.81
N TYR A 72 5.69 -25.15 0.45
CA TYR A 72 5.73 -26.15 1.51
C TYR A 72 4.71 -27.27 1.32
N ARG A 73 3.46 -26.95 0.95
CA ARG A 73 2.39 -27.95 0.80
C ARG A 73 2.55 -28.80 -0.46
N LYS A 74 2.93 -28.20 -1.58
CA LYS A 74 3.05 -28.87 -2.88
C LYS A 74 4.46 -29.42 -3.15
N GLN A 75 5.43 -29.12 -2.28
CA GLN A 75 6.84 -29.46 -2.48
C GLN A 75 7.40 -28.94 -3.81
N ASP A 76 6.90 -27.79 -4.26
CA ASP A 76 7.32 -27.15 -5.50
C ASP A 76 8.32 -26.00 -5.18
N PRO A 77 9.60 -26.15 -5.54
CA PRO A 77 10.65 -25.20 -5.20
C PRO A 77 10.46 -23.84 -5.90
N ARG A 78 9.67 -23.74 -6.97
CA ARG A 78 9.41 -22.48 -7.67
C ARG A 78 8.69 -21.47 -6.78
N TYR A 79 7.73 -21.93 -5.97
CA TYR A 79 6.99 -21.06 -5.04
C TYR A 79 7.85 -20.62 -3.85
N ASP A 80 8.72 -21.49 -3.32
CA ASP A 80 9.65 -21.11 -2.25
C ASP A 80 10.69 -20.09 -2.78
N ARG A 81 11.20 -20.29 -4.00
CA ARG A 81 12.11 -19.35 -4.66
C ARG A 81 11.44 -17.99 -4.89
N LEU A 82 10.20 -17.97 -5.39
CA LEU A 82 9.40 -16.76 -5.59
C LEU A 82 9.26 -15.99 -4.28
N ALA A 83 8.81 -16.68 -3.23
CA ALA A 83 8.59 -16.08 -1.93
C ALA A 83 9.90 -15.49 -1.37
N LYS A 84 11.03 -16.21 -1.50
CA LYS A 84 12.33 -15.75 -1.02
C LYS A 84 12.85 -14.54 -1.80
N GLU A 85 12.73 -14.56 -3.12
CA GLU A 85 13.20 -13.47 -3.99
C GLU A 85 12.39 -12.20 -3.77
N VAL A 86 11.06 -12.30 -3.68
CA VAL A 86 10.21 -11.13 -3.39
C VAL A 86 10.47 -10.60 -1.98
N THR A 87 10.66 -11.48 -0.98
CA THR A 87 11.00 -11.05 0.39
C THR A 87 12.30 -10.23 0.42
N LYS A 88 13.34 -10.61 -0.35
CA LYS A 88 14.57 -9.81 -0.47
C LYS A 88 14.29 -8.39 -0.94
N VAL A 89 13.45 -8.25 -1.97
CA VAL A 89 13.04 -6.94 -2.50
C VAL A 89 12.21 -6.18 -1.46
N THR A 90 11.26 -6.84 -0.79
CA THR A 90 10.45 -6.24 0.28
C THR A 90 11.30 -5.67 1.40
N VAL A 91 12.34 -6.38 1.87
CA VAL A 91 13.25 -5.87 2.92
C VAL A 91 14.00 -4.61 2.48
N ILE A 92 14.45 -4.56 1.23
CA ILE A 92 15.13 -3.37 0.69
C ILE A 92 14.14 -2.19 0.60
N LEU A 93 12.94 -2.43 0.07
CA LEU A 93 11.92 -1.39 -0.11
C LEU A 93 11.29 -0.94 1.21
N TYR A 94 11.31 -1.77 2.25
CA TYR A 94 10.88 -1.39 3.59
C TYR A 94 11.71 -0.20 4.14
N SER A 95 13.04 -0.27 3.99
CA SER A 95 13.93 0.84 4.35
C SER A 95 13.62 2.11 3.53
N MET A 96 13.35 1.97 2.23
CA MET A 96 12.96 3.09 1.38
C MET A 96 11.61 3.70 1.79
N THR A 97 10.67 2.86 2.24
CA THR A 97 9.38 3.31 2.77
C THR A 97 9.58 4.16 4.02
N ALA A 98 10.46 3.74 4.94
CA ALA A 98 10.79 4.48 6.15
C ALA A 98 11.43 5.85 5.84
N LEU A 99 12.40 5.87 4.91
CA LEU A 99 13.08 7.10 4.49
C LEU A 99 12.13 8.09 3.83
N THR A 100 11.30 7.62 2.89
CA THR A 100 10.32 8.46 2.18
C THR A 100 9.17 8.90 3.09
N GLY A 101 8.80 8.10 4.08
CA GLY A 101 7.82 8.48 5.10
C GLY A 101 8.32 9.55 6.05
N GLY A 102 9.58 9.44 6.50
CA GLY A 102 10.24 10.49 7.26
C GLY A 102 10.36 11.78 6.46
N LEU A 103 10.78 11.68 5.18
CA LEU A 103 10.81 12.82 4.26
C LEU A 103 9.43 13.47 4.10
N PHE A 104 8.37 12.66 3.95
CA PHE A 104 7.00 13.16 3.85
C PHE A 104 6.60 14.00 5.06
N ILE A 105 6.84 13.48 6.28
CA ILE A 105 6.54 14.22 7.53
C ILE A 105 7.33 15.51 7.62
N PHE A 106 8.62 15.51 7.27
CA PHE A 106 9.44 16.73 7.30
C PHE A 106 8.96 17.77 6.28
N VAL A 107 8.59 17.35 5.07
CA VAL A 107 8.04 18.26 4.06
C VAL A 107 6.69 18.82 4.52
N LEU A 108 5.85 18.00 5.15
CA LEU A 108 4.55 18.45 5.69
C LEU A 108 4.73 19.45 6.84
N LEU A 109 5.66 19.21 7.76
CA LEU A 109 6.02 20.13 8.83
C LEU A 109 6.60 21.45 8.28
N ALA A 110 7.44 21.39 7.24
CA ALA A 110 8.02 22.58 6.65
C ALA A 110 6.98 23.42 5.90
N THR A 111 6.05 22.80 5.18
CA THR A 111 5.08 23.48 4.30
C THR A 111 3.75 23.82 4.96
N TYR A 112 3.32 23.03 5.94
CA TYR A 112 2.06 23.16 6.66
C TYR A 112 2.25 22.91 8.18
N PRO A 113 3.12 23.68 8.87
CA PRO A 113 3.47 23.43 10.28
C PRO A 113 2.27 23.47 11.22
N GLN A 114 1.37 24.45 11.05
CA GLN A 114 0.19 24.61 11.89
C GLN A 114 -0.77 23.43 11.75
N PHE A 115 -1.09 23.05 10.50
CA PHE A 115 -1.96 21.92 10.21
C PHE A 115 -1.35 20.60 10.72
N THR A 116 -0.07 20.37 10.46
CA THR A 116 0.62 19.13 10.87
C THR A 116 0.63 18.99 12.39
N THR A 117 0.96 20.06 13.11
CA THR A 117 0.95 20.08 14.58
C THR A 117 -0.46 19.87 15.12
N TRP A 118 -1.46 20.54 14.51
CA TRP A 118 -2.87 20.36 14.88
C TRP A 118 -3.32 18.91 14.72
N LEU A 119 -2.99 18.27 13.59
CA LEU A 119 -3.36 16.90 13.30
C LEU A 119 -2.68 15.92 14.26
N ILE A 120 -1.37 16.08 14.47
CA ILE A 120 -0.60 15.24 15.42
C ILE A 120 -1.20 15.37 16.83
N ASN A 121 -1.57 16.56 17.28
CA ASN A 121 -2.15 16.73 18.61
C ASN A 121 -3.51 16.04 18.76
N HIS A 122 -4.36 16.05 17.73
CA HIS A 122 -5.67 15.37 17.77
C HIS A 122 -5.55 13.84 17.76
N PHE A 123 -4.48 13.32 17.15
CA PHE A 123 -4.17 11.90 17.04
C PHE A 123 -2.88 11.54 17.80
N TYR A 124 -2.60 12.23 18.91
CA TYR A 124 -1.29 12.14 19.58
C TYR A 124 -0.92 10.71 19.97
N LEU A 125 -1.84 9.98 20.61
CA LEU A 125 -1.62 8.59 21.00
C LEU A 125 -1.33 7.69 19.78
N LEU A 126 -1.97 7.98 18.64
CA LEU A 126 -1.75 7.24 17.41
C LEU A 126 -0.35 7.52 16.86
N PHE A 127 0.01 8.78 16.64
CA PHE A 127 1.28 9.16 16.00
C PHE A 127 2.50 8.98 16.92
N ALA A 128 2.36 9.21 18.22
CA ALA A 128 3.47 9.16 19.16
C ALA A 128 3.72 7.75 19.73
N VAL A 129 2.69 6.90 19.77
CA VAL A 129 2.77 5.59 20.45
C VAL A 129 2.36 4.45 19.54
N ILE A 130 1.10 4.38 19.10
CA ILE A 130 0.55 3.19 18.41
C ILE A 130 1.29 2.94 17.09
N TYR A 131 1.38 3.96 16.23
CA TYR A 131 1.96 3.82 14.90
C TYR A 131 3.47 3.50 14.95
N PRO A 132 4.31 4.19 15.76
CA PRO A 132 5.70 3.78 15.95
C PRO A 132 5.88 2.36 16.49
N LEU A 133 5.05 1.93 17.46
CA LEU A 133 5.13 0.57 18.00
C LEU A 133 4.76 -0.50 16.96
N LEU A 134 3.74 -0.25 16.15
CA LEU A 134 3.38 -1.13 15.04
C LEU A 134 4.50 -1.19 14.00
N PHE A 135 5.07 -0.05 13.63
CA PHE A 135 6.19 0.02 12.68
C PHE A 135 7.45 -0.69 13.19
N ILE A 136 7.80 -0.53 14.48
CA ILE A 136 8.92 -1.26 15.10
C ILE A 136 8.63 -2.77 15.11
N SER A 137 7.40 -3.17 15.46
CA SER A 137 6.99 -4.57 15.48
C SER A 137 7.07 -5.20 14.09
N GLU A 138 6.55 -4.50 13.08
CA GLU A 138 6.62 -4.90 11.67
C GLU A 138 8.07 -5.06 11.21
N THR A 139 8.94 -4.11 11.57
CA THR A 139 10.38 -4.18 11.28
C THR A 139 11.00 -5.44 11.88
N ILE A 140 10.78 -5.69 13.17
CA ILE A 140 11.32 -6.87 13.87
C ILE A 140 10.83 -8.16 13.20
N LEU A 141 9.53 -8.25 12.91
CA LEU A 141 8.92 -9.42 12.29
C LEU A 141 9.45 -9.65 10.87
N LEU A 142 9.57 -8.59 10.05
CA LEU A 142 10.08 -8.67 8.69
C LEU A 142 11.54 -9.13 8.66
N TYR A 143 12.41 -8.55 9.47
CA TYR A 143 13.81 -8.97 9.53
C TYR A 143 13.96 -10.36 10.14
N MET A 144 13.15 -10.72 11.14
CA MET A 144 13.14 -12.09 11.66
C MET A 144 12.71 -13.08 10.57
N TYR A 145 11.65 -12.78 9.82
CA TYR A 145 11.18 -13.59 8.69
C TYR A 145 12.29 -13.72 7.63
N PHE A 146 12.93 -12.62 7.26
CA PHE A 146 14.02 -12.67 6.29
C PHE A 146 15.24 -13.48 6.74
N TYR A 147 15.76 -13.24 7.95
CA TYR A 147 16.98 -13.89 8.43
C TYR A 147 16.76 -15.34 8.91
N THR A 148 15.53 -15.71 9.26
CA THR A 148 15.21 -17.10 9.65
C THR A 148 14.89 -18.01 8.47
N TRP A 149 14.80 -17.48 7.23
CA TRP A 149 14.46 -18.25 6.04
C TRP A 149 15.26 -19.53 5.86
N ASP A 150 16.58 -19.46 6.05
CA ASP A 150 17.47 -20.61 5.86
C ASP A 150 17.60 -21.50 7.11
N SER A 151 17.28 -20.97 8.29
CA SER A 151 17.39 -21.70 9.56
C SER A 151 16.10 -22.42 9.97
N TRP A 152 14.94 -21.95 9.52
CA TRP A 152 13.62 -22.51 9.84
C TRP A 152 13.05 -23.33 8.68
N LYS A 153 13.84 -24.29 8.18
CA LYS A 153 13.44 -25.28 7.17
C LYS A 153 12.92 -26.58 7.82
N GLY A 154 12.35 -27.48 7.01
CA GLY A 154 11.85 -28.78 7.46
C GLY A 154 10.73 -28.64 8.49
N GLU A 155 10.88 -29.28 9.65
CA GLU A 155 9.88 -29.26 10.74
C GLU A 155 9.59 -27.84 11.28
N LYS A 156 10.51 -26.90 11.12
CA LYS A 156 10.36 -25.51 11.58
C LYS A 156 9.66 -24.60 10.56
N LYS A 157 9.38 -25.08 9.34
CA LYS A 157 8.80 -24.27 8.26
C LYS A 157 7.43 -23.70 8.61
N ALA A 158 6.61 -24.46 9.36
CA ALA A 158 5.32 -23.97 9.86
C ALA A 158 5.47 -22.72 10.77
N ARG A 159 6.55 -22.64 11.57
CA ARG A 159 6.83 -21.47 12.41
C ARG A 159 7.21 -20.25 11.57
N HIS A 160 7.94 -20.49 10.47
CA HIS A 160 8.32 -19.43 9.54
C HIS A 160 7.10 -18.85 8.81
N ILE A 161 6.21 -19.72 8.32
CA ILE A 161 4.94 -19.31 7.73
C ILE A 161 4.08 -18.55 8.75
N ALA A 162 3.97 -19.04 9.99
CA ALA A 162 3.23 -18.36 11.06
C ALA A 162 3.81 -16.96 11.37
N LEU A 163 5.14 -16.81 11.35
CA LEU A 163 5.80 -15.52 11.47
C LEU A 163 5.42 -14.56 10.32
N GLY A 164 5.36 -15.08 9.10
CA GLY A 164 4.87 -14.33 7.94
C GLY A 164 3.39 -13.94 8.06
N VAL A 165 2.53 -14.82 8.59
CA VAL A 165 1.11 -14.48 8.85
C VAL A 165 1.00 -13.37 9.90
N LEU A 166 1.80 -13.45 10.98
CA LEU A 166 1.85 -12.42 12.00
C LEU A 166 2.35 -11.07 11.44
N LEU A 167 3.37 -11.10 10.57
CA LEU A 167 3.83 -9.91 9.86
C LEU A 167 2.69 -9.26 9.06
N ASN A 168 1.93 -10.05 8.28
CA ASN A 168 0.80 -9.55 7.51
C ASN A 168 -0.32 -8.99 8.39
N LEU A 169 -0.59 -9.61 9.53
CA LEU A 169 -1.56 -9.11 10.50
C LEU A 169 -1.14 -7.73 11.04
N ILE A 170 0.11 -7.59 11.47
CA ILE A 170 0.63 -6.31 11.97
C ILE A 170 0.61 -5.25 10.85
N GLY A 171 1.08 -5.58 9.63
CA GLY A 171 1.03 -4.64 8.50
C GLY A 171 -0.39 -4.21 8.14
N THR A 172 -1.37 -5.12 8.20
CA THR A 172 -2.79 -4.77 7.99
C THR A 172 -3.32 -3.84 9.08
N ILE A 173 -2.94 -4.09 10.35
CA ILE A 173 -3.29 -3.19 11.45
C ILE A 173 -2.63 -1.82 11.26
N THR A 174 -1.36 -1.76 10.82
CA THR A 174 -0.65 -0.51 10.51
C THR A 174 -1.39 0.30 9.45
N LEU A 175 -1.85 -0.35 8.37
CA LEU A 175 -2.67 0.26 7.33
C LEU A 175 -3.94 0.88 7.94
N PHE A 176 -4.70 0.10 8.72
CA PHE A 176 -5.98 0.52 9.27
C PHE A 176 -5.82 1.69 10.25
N VAL A 177 -4.75 1.66 11.05
CA VAL A 177 -4.43 2.73 11.99
C VAL A 177 -4.12 4.03 11.25
N ILE A 178 -3.23 4.01 10.25
CA ILE A 178 -2.85 5.25 9.54
C ILE A 178 -3.96 5.79 8.63
N ASP A 179 -4.84 4.92 8.15
CA ASP A 179 -6.04 5.32 7.42
C ASP A 179 -7.04 6.09 8.27
N GLY A 180 -7.00 5.97 9.60
CA GLY A 180 -7.86 6.75 10.52
C GLY A 180 -7.72 8.26 10.31
N PRO A 181 -6.55 8.86 10.56
CA PRO A 181 -6.32 10.28 10.29
C PRO A 181 -6.57 10.68 8.82
N THR A 182 -6.20 9.83 7.86
CA THR A 182 -6.39 10.13 6.42
C THR A 182 -7.87 10.18 6.03
N SER A 183 -8.67 9.20 6.45
CA SER A 183 -10.12 9.19 6.23
C SER A 183 -10.81 10.32 7.00
N PHE A 184 -10.36 10.64 8.22
CA PHE A 184 -10.88 11.76 9.00
C PHE A 184 -10.70 13.11 8.28
N MET A 185 -9.60 13.31 7.56
CA MET A 185 -9.39 14.51 6.76
C MET A 185 -10.38 14.63 5.58
N ASN A 186 -10.85 13.50 5.05
CA ASN A 186 -11.83 13.47 3.95
C ASN A 186 -13.27 13.58 4.46
N THR A 187 -13.58 12.85 5.54
CA THR A 187 -14.91 12.78 6.16
C THR A 187 -14.80 13.03 7.66
N PRO A 188 -14.56 14.28 8.09
CA PRO A 188 -14.54 14.60 9.51
C PRO A 188 -15.89 14.26 10.13
N VAL A 189 -15.90 13.68 11.32
CA VAL A 189 -17.14 13.17 11.91
C VAL A 189 -18.12 14.32 12.17
N LYS A 190 -19.36 14.15 11.68
CA LYS A 190 -20.50 15.04 11.90
C LYS A 190 -21.37 14.43 13.00
N ALA A 191 -21.78 15.22 13.97
CA ALA A 191 -22.78 14.84 14.96
C ALA A 191 -23.95 15.83 14.87
N GLU A 192 -25.18 15.32 14.77
CA GLU A 192 -26.37 16.17 14.63
C GLU A 192 -26.50 17.12 15.84
N GLY A 193 -26.71 18.40 15.55
CA GLY A 193 -26.88 19.43 16.58
C GLY A 193 -25.60 19.84 17.32
N ILE A 194 -24.43 19.31 16.96
CA ILE A 194 -23.14 19.64 17.58
C ILE A 194 -22.23 20.31 16.56
N SER A 195 -21.60 21.43 16.93
CA SER A 195 -20.62 22.08 16.04
C SER A 195 -19.36 21.22 15.88
N PRO A 196 -18.63 21.28 14.74
CA PRO A 196 -17.39 20.52 14.58
C PRO A 196 -16.36 20.75 15.70
N GLN A 197 -16.29 21.98 16.22
CA GLN A 197 -15.41 22.36 17.32
C GLN A 197 -15.80 21.67 18.64
N GLU A 198 -17.10 21.63 18.93
CA GLU A 198 -17.63 21.00 20.14
C GLU A 198 -17.51 19.47 20.08
N PHE A 199 -17.72 18.88 18.91
CA PHE A 199 -17.44 17.47 18.67
C PHE A 199 -15.96 17.16 18.97
N LEU A 200 -15.04 17.92 18.39
CA LEU A 200 -13.60 17.69 18.57
C LEU A 200 -13.12 17.85 20.02
N ALA A 201 -13.80 18.68 20.81
CA ALA A 201 -13.50 18.90 22.22
C ALA A 201 -13.85 17.70 23.11
N THR A 202 -14.82 16.88 22.69
CA THR A 202 -15.35 15.75 23.48
C THR A 202 -15.06 14.38 22.86
N ALA A 203 -14.74 14.34 21.57
CA ALA A 203 -14.48 13.12 20.83
C ALA A 203 -13.23 12.38 21.33
N SER A 204 -13.41 11.08 21.60
CA SER A 204 -12.30 10.16 21.85
C SER A 204 -11.45 9.96 20.58
N LEU A 205 -10.30 9.31 20.74
CA LEU A 205 -9.49 8.90 19.59
C LEU A 205 -10.28 7.99 18.64
N TRP A 206 -11.06 7.06 19.20
CA TRP A 206 -11.83 6.10 18.41
C TRP A 206 -12.94 6.79 17.62
N ASP A 207 -13.62 7.78 18.22
CA ASP A 207 -14.66 8.57 17.53
C ASP A 207 -14.10 9.31 16.30
N LYS A 208 -12.81 9.70 16.33
CA LYS A 208 -12.14 10.35 15.19
C LYS A 208 -11.70 9.34 14.12
N ILE A 209 -11.22 8.16 14.54
CA ILE A 209 -10.75 7.10 13.63
C ILE A 209 -11.91 6.44 12.90
N PHE A 210 -12.97 6.06 13.63
CA PHE A 210 -14.11 5.34 13.08
C PHE A 210 -15.10 6.31 12.41
N ASN A 211 -14.61 7.01 11.39
CA ASN A 211 -15.38 7.95 10.57
C ASN A 211 -15.96 7.26 9.32
N TYR A 212 -16.81 8.00 8.59
CA TYR A 212 -17.61 7.50 7.47
C TYR A 212 -16.81 6.73 6.41
N SER A 213 -15.65 7.27 6.00
CA SER A 213 -14.85 6.67 4.94
C SER A 213 -13.76 5.71 5.42
N TRP A 214 -13.61 5.50 6.74
CA TRP A 214 -12.48 4.72 7.29
C TRP A 214 -12.46 3.26 6.82
N MET A 215 -13.54 2.50 7.05
CA MET A 215 -13.59 1.09 6.64
C MET A 215 -13.59 0.92 5.11
N PRO A 216 -14.37 1.70 4.33
CA PRO A 216 -14.29 1.66 2.88
C PRO A 216 -12.89 1.95 2.34
N LEU A 217 -12.19 2.93 2.92
CA LEU A 217 -10.82 3.28 2.53
C LEU A 217 -9.85 2.12 2.82
N ASN A 218 -9.95 1.52 4.00
CA ASN A 218 -9.14 0.35 4.39
C ASN A 218 -9.28 -0.80 3.40
N LEU A 219 -10.53 -1.14 3.04
CA LEU A 219 -10.82 -2.22 2.09
C LEU A 219 -10.29 -1.88 0.69
N HIS A 220 -10.51 -0.65 0.22
CA HIS A 220 -10.01 -0.19 -1.06
C HIS A 220 -8.48 -0.26 -1.13
N ARG A 221 -7.79 0.26 -0.11
CA ARG A 221 -6.33 0.25 -0.04
C ARG A 221 -5.77 -1.15 0.11
N LEU A 222 -6.39 -2.03 0.89
CA LEU A 222 -5.94 -3.42 1.04
C LEU A 222 -5.94 -4.14 -0.32
N VAL A 223 -7.06 -4.08 -1.06
CA VAL A 223 -7.15 -4.70 -2.39
C VAL A 223 -6.22 -4.01 -3.39
N GLY A 224 -6.12 -2.68 -3.32
CA GLY A 224 -5.19 -1.90 -4.15
C GLY A 224 -3.73 -2.27 -3.93
N ASN A 225 -3.32 -2.47 -2.67
CA ASN A 225 -1.96 -2.87 -2.32
C ASN A 225 -1.63 -4.26 -2.85
N VAL A 226 -2.54 -5.23 -2.73
CA VAL A 226 -2.35 -6.59 -3.29
C VAL A 226 -2.25 -6.53 -4.82
N THR A 227 -3.12 -5.74 -5.46
CA THR A 227 -3.10 -5.50 -6.91
C THR A 227 -1.74 -4.94 -7.36
N PHE A 228 -1.28 -3.89 -6.69
CA PHE A 228 0.00 -3.25 -6.95
C PHE A 228 1.17 -4.21 -6.73
N GLY A 229 1.17 -4.95 -5.62
CA GLY A 229 2.19 -5.95 -5.31
C GLY A 229 2.31 -7.04 -6.38
N GLY A 230 1.17 -7.55 -6.88
CA GLY A 230 1.14 -8.55 -7.96
C GLY A 230 1.75 -8.03 -9.26
N PHE A 231 1.36 -6.81 -9.69
CA PHE A 231 1.91 -6.21 -10.90
C PHE A 231 3.39 -5.84 -10.75
N VAL A 232 3.85 -5.37 -9.59
CA VAL A 232 5.27 -5.12 -9.33
C VAL A 232 6.07 -6.44 -9.34
N ALA A 233 5.53 -7.52 -8.79
CA ALA A 233 6.16 -8.84 -8.92
C ALA A 233 6.27 -9.27 -10.40
N GLY A 234 5.23 -9.02 -11.21
CA GLY A 234 5.27 -9.24 -12.65
C GLY A 234 6.31 -8.37 -13.36
N LEU A 235 6.44 -7.09 -12.98
CA LEU A 235 7.46 -6.17 -13.50
C LEU A 235 8.88 -6.65 -13.18
N ILE A 236 9.13 -7.06 -11.93
CA ILE A 236 10.41 -7.64 -11.50
C ILE A 236 10.71 -8.87 -12.36
N ALA A 237 9.72 -9.75 -12.54
CA ALA A 237 9.87 -10.94 -13.37
C ALA A 237 10.24 -10.61 -14.82
N ALA A 238 9.54 -9.64 -15.44
CA ALA A 238 9.82 -9.20 -16.80
C ALA A 238 11.24 -8.62 -16.93
N TYR A 239 11.67 -7.80 -15.98
CA TYR A 239 13.03 -7.26 -15.96
C TYR A 239 14.08 -8.36 -15.84
N MET A 240 13.88 -9.30 -14.92
CA MET A 240 14.79 -10.43 -14.72
C MET A 240 14.79 -11.40 -15.90
N PHE A 241 13.66 -11.60 -16.57
CA PHE A 241 13.54 -12.39 -17.80
C PHE A 241 14.42 -11.83 -18.91
N MET A 242 14.41 -10.51 -19.12
CA MET A 242 15.24 -9.85 -20.14
C MET A 242 16.75 -9.96 -19.82
N GLY A 243 17.10 -9.95 -18.53
CA GLY A 243 18.49 -10.11 -18.08
C GLY A 243 18.99 -11.55 -18.00
N ALA A 244 18.09 -12.55 -18.04
CA ALA A 244 18.44 -13.95 -17.89
C ALA A 244 19.20 -14.48 -19.11
N LYS A 245 20.32 -15.17 -18.84
CA LYS A 245 21.21 -15.74 -19.86
C LYS A 245 20.92 -17.21 -20.17
N LYS A 246 20.30 -17.92 -19.22
CA LYS A 246 19.95 -19.34 -19.34
C LYS A 246 18.45 -19.50 -19.57
N ASP A 247 18.08 -20.48 -20.38
CA ASP A 247 16.68 -20.74 -20.69
C ASP A 247 15.87 -21.21 -19.47
N GLU A 248 16.50 -21.92 -18.53
CA GLU A 248 15.87 -22.30 -17.25
C GLU A 248 15.49 -21.08 -16.40
N GLU A 249 16.37 -20.07 -16.34
CA GLU A 249 16.09 -18.83 -15.60
C GLU A 249 14.99 -18.02 -16.29
N ARG A 250 15.02 -17.95 -17.63
CA ARG A 250 13.94 -17.34 -18.42
C ARG A 250 12.61 -18.03 -18.17
N ALA A 251 12.56 -19.35 -18.20
CA ALA A 251 11.33 -20.10 -17.94
C ALA A 251 10.78 -19.83 -16.53
N TYR A 252 11.66 -19.75 -15.53
CA TYR A 252 11.25 -19.39 -14.17
C TYR A 252 10.68 -17.96 -14.07
N TYR A 253 11.35 -16.96 -14.66
CA TYR A 253 10.86 -15.58 -14.62
C TYR A 253 9.59 -15.37 -15.48
N ASP A 254 9.42 -16.12 -16.57
CA ASP A 254 8.14 -16.14 -17.31
C ASP A 254 7.01 -16.67 -16.43
N TRP A 255 7.25 -17.77 -15.70
CA TRP A 255 6.29 -18.31 -14.73
C TRP A 255 6.01 -17.34 -13.58
N MET A 256 7.04 -16.68 -13.03
CA MET A 256 6.88 -15.66 -12.00
C MET A 256 6.04 -14.48 -12.52
N GLY A 257 6.25 -14.07 -13.77
CA GLY A 257 5.46 -13.04 -14.45
C GLY A 257 3.99 -13.43 -14.55
N PHE A 258 3.71 -14.69 -14.90
CA PHE A 258 2.36 -15.25 -14.92
C PHE A 258 1.70 -15.24 -13.53
N VAL A 259 2.41 -15.67 -12.49
CA VAL A 259 1.88 -15.66 -11.11
C VAL A 259 1.62 -14.22 -10.64
N GLY A 260 2.54 -13.29 -10.89
CA GLY A 260 2.36 -11.88 -10.54
C GLY A 260 1.16 -11.25 -11.26
N ASN A 261 0.98 -11.54 -12.55
CA ASN A 261 -0.18 -11.09 -13.32
C ASN A 261 -1.48 -11.69 -12.78
N LEU A 262 -1.50 -12.99 -12.46
CA LEU A 262 -2.67 -13.65 -11.87
C LEU A 262 -3.07 -13.03 -10.53
N ILE A 263 -2.11 -12.71 -9.66
CA ILE A 263 -2.36 -12.02 -8.38
C ILE A 263 -2.88 -10.61 -8.64
N GLY A 264 -2.19 -9.85 -9.50
CA GLY A 264 -2.53 -8.46 -9.82
C GLY A 264 -3.93 -8.32 -10.41
N VAL A 265 -4.24 -9.06 -11.48
CA VAL A 265 -5.57 -9.07 -12.11
C VAL A 265 -6.61 -9.67 -11.18
N GLY A 266 -6.27 -10.76 -10.47
CA GLY A 266 -7.19 -11.40 -9.54
C GLY A 266 -7.67 -10.45 -8.44
N ALA A 267 -6.76 -9.68 -7.84
CA ALA A 267 -7.11 -8.66 -6.86
C ALA A 267 -7.82 -7.45 -7.52
N LEU A 268 -7.37 -7.04 -8.71
CA LEU A 268 -7.98 -5.95 -9.48
C LEU A 268 -9.46 -6.19 -9.76
N LEU A 269 -9.92 -7.44 -9.93
CA LEU A 269 -11.34 -7.75 -10.13
C LEU A 269 -12.22 -7.33 -8.94
N PHE A 270 -11.68 -7.31 -7.72
CA PHE A 270 -12.39 -6.86 -6.53
C PHE A 270 -12.31 -5.34 -6.32
N LEU A 271 -11.31 -4.68 -6.92
CA LEU A 271 -11.03 -3.27 -6.69
C LEU A 271 -12.18 -2.33 -7.12
N PRO A 272 -12.90 -2.55 -8.25
CA PRO A 272 -14.07 -1.76 -8.60
C PRO A 272 -15.18 -1.78 -7.54
N PHE A 273 -15.42 -2.93 -6.90
CA PHE A 273 -16.43 -3.04 -5.85
C PHE A 273 -16.01 -2.25 -4.60
N MET A 274 -14.75 -2.36 -4.20
CA MET A 274 -14.24 -1.59 -3.05
C MET A 274 -14.15 -0.09 -3.35
N GLY A 275 -13.81 0.28 -4.58
CA GLY A 275 -13.85 1.66 -5.06
C GLY A 275 -15.25 2.24 -5.12
N TYR A 276 -16.23 1.45 -5.59
CA TYR A 276 -17.64 1.84 -5.57
C TYR A 276 -18.14 2.06 -4.14
N LEU A 277 -17.83 1.14 -3.20
CA LEU A 277 -18.18 1.30 -1.80
C LEU A 277 -17.59 2.60 -1.21
N LEU A 278 -16.30 2.86 -1.44
CA LEU A 278 -15.66 4.10 -0.98
C LEU A 278 -16.30 5.34 -1.59
N ALA A 279 -16.57 5.34 -2.90
CA ALA A 279 -17.22 6.46 -3.56
C ALA A 279 -18.64 6.68 -3.05
N TYR A 280 -19.42 5.62 -2.86
CA TYR A 280 -20.77 5.67 -2.33
C TYR A 280 -20.80 6.34 -0.95
N GLU A 281 -19.94 5.90 -0.03
CA GLU A 281 -19.89 6.42 1.34
C GLU A 281 -19.45 7.90 1.36
N LEU A 282 -18.53 8.31 0.47
CA LEU A 282 -18.17 9.72 0.32
C LEU A 282 -19.36 10.57 -0.18
N CYS A 283 -20.13 10.05 -1.14
CA CYS A 283 -21.30 10.76 -1.69
C CYS A 283 -22.44 10.87 -0.69
N ASP A 284 -22.62 9.85 0.15
CA ASP A 284 -23.66 9.81 1.19
C ASP A 284 -23.30 10.72 2.37
N TYR A 285 -22.01 10.80 2.73
CA TYR A 285 -21.51 11.76 3.72
C TYR A 285 -21.72 13.22 3.31
N ASP A 286 -21.53 13.53 2.03
CA ASP A 286 -21.79 14.85 1.46
C ASP A 286 -22.10 14.75 -0.04
N ALA A 287 -23.35 15.03 -0.40
CA ALA A 287 -23.84 14.92 -1.77
C ALA A 287 -23.07 15.81 -2.77
N SER A 288 -22.38 16.86 -2.31
CA SER A 288 -21.54 17.72 -3.18
C SER A 288 -20.24 17.04 -3.61
N ILE A 289 -19.78 16.01 -2.89
CA ILE A 289 -18.56 15.26 -3.24
C ILE A 289 -18.78 14.45 -4.53
N CYS A 290 -19.98 13.92 -4.75
CA CYS A 290 -20.32 13.13 -5.94
C CYS A 290 -20.08 13.88 -7.26
N PRO A 291 -20.70 15.04 -7.52
CA PRO A 291 -20.45 15.81 -8.73
C PRO A 291 -19.01 16.33 -8.78
N TYR A 292 -18.39 16.67 -7.63
CA TYR A 292 -16.99 17.08 -7.57
C TYR A 292 -16.03 16.00 -8.12
N MET A 293 -16.29 14.75 -7.75
CA MET A 293 -15.52 13.58 -8.18
C MET A 293 -15.80 13.17 -9.63
N MET A 294 -17.08 13.10 -10.00
CA MET A 294 -17.51 12.44 -11.23
C MET A 294 -17.69 13.38 -12.43
N ALA A 295 -17.97 14.67 -12.21
CA ALA A 295 -18.38 15.60 -13.26
C ALA A 295 -17.61 16.92 -13.28
N ASP A 296 -16.90 17.28 -12.21
CA ASP A 296 -16.21 18.56 -12.07
C ASP A 296 -14.68 18.37 -11.99
N GLN A 297 -13.98 18.93 -10.98
CA GLN A 297 -12.52 19.07 -11.01
C GLN A 297 -11.74 17.76 -11.00
N LEU A 298 -12.31 16.68 -10.45
CA LEU A 298 -11.63 15.38 -10.38
C LEU A 298 -12.06 14.39 -11.48
N SER A 299 -13.03 14.76 -12.32
CA SER A 299 -13.59 13.90 -13.37
C SER A 299 -12.52 13.33 -14.30
N MET A 300 -11.55 14.16 -14.72
CA MET A 300 -10.43 13.73 -15.55
C MET A 300 -9.60 12.61 -14.91
N PHE A 301 -9.43 12.60 -13.59
CA PHE A 301 -8.71 11.52 -12.91
C PHE A 301 -9.52 10.22 -12.90
N PHE A 302 -10.85 10.32 -12.78
CA PHE A 302 -11.76 9.18 -12.91
C PHE A 302 -11.73 8.59 -14.33
N GLU A 303 -11.75 9.44 -15.36
CA GLU A 303 -11.63 9.01 -16.76
C GLU A 303 -10.27 8.36 -17.03
N MET A 304 -9.18 8.99 -16.58
CA MET A 304 -7.83 8.45 -16.68
C MET A 304 -7.73 7.09 -15.98
N GLN A 305 -8.28 6.96 -14.78
CA GLN A 305 -8.32 5.71 -14.04
C GLN A 305 -9.07 4.62 -14.83
N GLY A 306 -10.24 4.95 -15.39
CA GLY A 306 -11.00 4.02 -16.25
C GLY A 306 -10.19 3.56 -17.47
N ALA A 307 -9.53 4.49 -18.16
CA ALA A 307 -8.67 4.19 -19.30
C ALA A 307 -7.48 3.30 -18.91
N MET A 308 -6.81 3.61 -17.79
CA MET A 308 -5.69 2.82 -17.27
C MET A 308 -6.12 1.40 -16.88
N ILE A 309 -7.26 1.24 -16.21
CA ILE A 309 -7.81 -0.08 -15.89
C ILE A 309 -8.10 -0.86 -17.18
N GLY A 310 -8.72 -0.22 -18.17
CA GLY A 310 -8.96 -0.82 -19.48
C GLY A 310 -7.67 -1.31 -20.15
N LEU A 311 -6.61 -0.48 -20.13
CA LEU A 311 -5.29 -0.85 -20.65
C LEU A 311 -4.67 -2.03 -19.88
N ILE A 312 -4.79 -2.06 -18.55
CA ILE A 312 -4.29 -3.16 -17.72
C ILE A 312 -5.01 -4.47 -18.08
N PHE A 313 -6.34 -4.44 -18.23
CA PHE A 313 -7.10 -5.62 -18.64
C PHE A 313 -6.72 -6.08 -20.05
N LEU A 314 -6.58 -5.17 -21.01
CA LEU A 314 -6.17 -5.51 -22.38
C LEU A 314 -4.77 -6.13 -22.40
N ALA A 315 -3.80 -5.50 -21.72
CA ALA A 315 -2.43 -6.00 -21.63
C ALA A 315 -2.36 -7.36 -20.94
N SER A 316 -3.13 -7.56 -19.86
CA SER A 316 -3.17 -8.81 -19.12
C SER A 316 -3.83 -9.93 -19.91
N ASN A 317 -4.96 -9.66 -20.59
CA ASN A 317 -5.60 -10.64 -21.48
C ASN A 317 -4.67 -11.01 -22.65
N TYR A 318 -3.98 -10.04 -23.24
CA TYR A 318 -3.01 -10.29 -24.30
C TYR A 318 -1.85 -11.17 -23.81
N TYR A 319 -1.30 -10.86 -22.64
CA TYR A 319 -0.24 -11.65 -22.02
C TYR A 319 -0.71 -13.08 -21.71
N ILE A 320 -1.86 -13.25 -21.06
CA ILE A 320 -2.45 -14.57 -20.76
C ILE A 320 -2.68 -15.37 -22.05
N TRP A 321 -3.18 -14.72 -23.11
CA TRP A 321 -3.37 -15.35 -24.42
C TRP A 321 -2.05 -15.83 -25.04
N LEU A 322 -0.99 -15.03 -24.98
CA LEU A 322 0.34 -15.44 -25.41
C LEU A 322 0.87 -16.62 -24.57
N SER A 323 0.65 -16.61 -23.26
CA SER A 323 1.06 -17.69 -22.36
C SER A 323 0.29 -18.99 -22.63
N MET A 324 -1.02 -18.92 -22.95
CA MET A 324 -1.82 -20.12 -23.31
C MET A 324 -1.33 -20.82 -24.58
N LYS A 325 -0.64 -20.11 -25.49
CA LYS A 325 -0.01 -20.76 -26.67
C LYS A 325 1.11 -21.73 -26.27
N ARG A 326 1.63 -21.61 -25.06
CA ARG A 326 2.77 -22.38 -24.54
C ARG A 326 2.36 -23.56 -23.66
N ILE A 327 1.06 -23.71 -23.35
CA ILE A 327 0.54 -24.80 -22.52
C ILE A 327 0.02 -25.93 -23.44
N GLU A 328 0.58 -27.12 -23.29
CA GLU A 328 0.11 -28.34 -23.97
C GLU A 328 -1.30 -28.73 -23.49
N GLY A 329 -2.18 -29.12 -24.43
CA GLY A 329 -3.55 -29.57 -24.11
C GLY A 329 -4.63 -28.48 -24.00
N VAL A 330 -4.25 -27.19 -24.06
CA VAL A 330 -5.21 -26.06 -23.99
C VAL A 330 -5.67 -25.61 -25.38
N GLU A 331 -5.29 -26.33 -26.44
CA GLU A 331 -5.55 -25.98 -27.85
C GLU A 331 -7.04 -25.76 -28.15
N LYS A 332 -7.93 -26.49 -27.48
CA LYS A 332 -9.39 -26.39 -27.64
C LYS A 332 -10.03 -25.20 -26.91
N VAL A 333 -9.32 -24.59 -25.95
CA VAL A 333 -9.79 -23.42 -25.16
C VAL A 333 -9.18 -22.12 -25.68
N ARG A 334 -8.23 -22.20 -26.64
CA ARG A 334 -7.63 -21.03 -27.28
C ARG A 334 -8.70 -20.21 -27.98
N MET A 335 -9.07 -19.07 -27.38
CA MET A 335 -9.92 -18.10 -28.08
C MET A 335 -9.21 -17.60 -29.34
N THR A 336 -9.92 -17.69 -30.46
CA THR A 336 -9.50 -17.16 -31.76
C THR A 336 -9.22 -15.65 -31.62
N ILE A 337 -8.30 -15.09 -32.43
CA ILE A 337 -7.98 -13.65 -32.47
C ILE A 337 -9.24 -12.76 -32.57
N LEU A 338 -10.34 -13.31 -33.08
CA LEU A 338 -11.66 -12.70 -33.11
C LEU A 338 -12.18 -12.24 -31.74
N ALA A 339 -11.95 -12.96 -30.64
CA ALA A 339 -12.52 -12.60 -29.34
C ALA A 339 -12.00 -11.25 -28.79
N PRO A 340 -10.68 -10.99 -28.69
CA PRO A 340 -10.18 -9.68 -28.29
C PRO A 340 -10.51 -8.58 -29.32
N VAL A 341 -10.54 -8.89 -30.62
CA VAL A 341 -10.96 -7.93 -31.67
C VAL A 341 -12.42 -7.54 -31.50
N VAL A 342 -13.31 -8.49 -31.23
CA VAL A 342 -14.74 -8.23 -30.97
C VAL A 342 -14.93 -7.46 -29.67
N MET A 343 -14.16 -7.74 -28.61
CA MET A 343 -14.20 -6.95 -27.37
C MET A 343 -13.75 -5.49 -27.57
N VAL A 344 -12.75 -5.25 -28.41
CA VAL A 344 -12.29 -3.88 -28.74
C VAL A 344 -13.27 -3.16 -29.68
N LEU A 345 -13.96 -3.90 -30.56
CA LEU A 345 -14.94 -3.34 -31.50
C LEU A 345 -16.35 -3.17 -30.89
N LEU A 346 -16.70 -3.92 -29.84
CA LEU A 346 -18.00 -3.86 -29.15
C LEU A 346 -18.39 -2.42 -28.71
N PRO A 347 -17.49 -1.63 -28.08
CA PRO A 347 -17.77 -0.23 -27.75
C PRO A 347 -18.06 0.66 -28.97
N LEU A 348 -17.48 0.36 -30.13
CA LEU A 348 -17.69 1.11 -31.38
C LEU A 348 -19.00 0.75 -32.08
N VAL A 349 -19.53 -0.44 -31.81
CA VAL A 349 -20.84 -0.89 -32.32
C VAL A 349 -21.96 -0.36 -31.43
N MET A 350 -21.76 -0.30 -30.11
CA MET A 350 -22.77 0.20 -29.16
C MET A 350 -22.93 1.73 -29.18
N THR A 351 -21.95 2.48 -29.65
CA THR A 351 -22.04 3.95 -29.81
C THR A 351 -22.77 4.38 -31.09
N LYS A 352 -23.25 3.43 -31.91
CA LYS A 352 -24.03 3.67 -33.14
C LYS A 352 -25.52 3.30 -33.01
N VAL A 353 -25.98 2.96 -31.81
CA VAL A 353 -27.41 2.82 -31.45
C VAL A 353 -27.75 3.97 -30.51
#